data_AF-A0AAD7HV46-F1
#
_entry.id   AF-A0AAD7HV46-F1
#
_cell.length_a   1.000
_cell.length_b   1.000
_cell.length_c   1.000
_cell.angle_alpha   90.00
_cell.angle_beta   90.00
_cell.angle_gamma   90.00
#
_symmetry.space_group_name_H-M   'P 1'
#
loop_
_entity.id
_entity.type
_entity.pdbx_description
1 polymer ?
#
loop_
_entity_poly.entity_id
_entity_poly.type
_entity_poly.pdbx_seq_one_letter_code
_entity_poly.pdbx_strand_id
1 'polypeptide(L)'
;MSDTSQCVYYATTNPDISGIGVRVSFYLQTFLLVILVDRSWEDAPIALWTFIATSFGLTIATIVQYQSSPQLTLFQGLQVSNLVWLANFGTFVALASYSRQKAASQKEPHGADYKVKFGAMVQTLFSMGLTIYMWWTADTFGSMPKCSHLINYMVFAIKVPALGAGKIIGLTASTILTIAYVVITLHELRSYRKSRKENKDGAMPSPTHPKSPKAVSSSTSVPTISNDHSLPRPVHSAAYHKPVRSWHMPPQSPGDTSSQVPHSTHKHRPRRRRWSYEVDPMLIGIMICQICVFIYFVASSELLLSYNKGAYSSAQQMGFGQILALIVVLPSALAVVGALKEHGLKRLSKRKKINARRNPRLDFTITENV
;
A
#
# COMPACT_ATOMS: atom_id res chain seq x y z
N MET A 1 -9.01 -49.39 -17.68
CA MET A 1 -9.48 -48.17 -18.39
C MET A 1 -10.32 -47.23 -17.51
N SER A 2 -10.79 -47.63 -16.32
CA SER A 2 -11.59 -46.75 -15.44
C SER A 2 -10.80 -45.71 -14.63
N ASP A 3 -9.47 -45.87 -14.47
CA ASP A 3 -8.69 -44.94 -13.63
C ASP A 3 -8.37 -43.61 -14.32
N THR A 4 -8.19 -43.60 -15.65
CA THR A 4 -7.87 -42.38 -16.40
C THR A 4 -9.05 -41.42 -16.54
N SER A 5 -10.28 -41.92 -16.58
CA SER A 5 -11.48 -41.09 -16.70
C SER A 5 -11.77 -40.32 -15.40
N GLN A 6 -11.43 -40.87 -14.23
CA GLN A 6 -11.60 -40.17 -12.95
C GLN A 6 -10.67 -38.95 -12.83
N CYS A 7 -9.45 -39.03 -13.39
CA CYS A 7 -8.53 -37.89 -13.37
C CYS A 7 -8.94 -36.72 -14.29
N VAL A 8 -9.86 -36.93 -15.25
CA VAL A 8 -10.37 -35.83 -16.10
C VAL A 8 -11.13 -34.80 -15.26
N TYR A 9 -11.84 -35.25 -14.21
CA TYR A 9 -12.57 -34.38 -13.30
C TYR A 9 -11.68 -33.68 -12.26
N TYR A 10 -10.42 -34.12 -12.11
CA TYR A 10 -9.47 -33.54 -11.16
C TYR A 10 -9.13 -32.08 -11.49
N ALA A 11 -9.15 -31.71 -12.76
CA ALA A 11 -8.90 -30.34 -13.21
C ALA A 11 -10.15 -29.43 -13.16
N THR A 12 -11.26 -29.91 -12.60
CA THR A 12 -12.47 -29.09 -12.46
C THR A 12 -12.21 -27.97 -11.45
N THR A 13 -12.25 -26.74 -11.93
CA THR A 13 -12.07 -25.53 -11.10
C THR A 13 -13.35 -25.22 -10.34
N ASN A 14 -13.24 -25.00 -9.02
CA ASN A 14 -14.33 -24.38 -8.28
C ASN A 14 -14.44 -22.91 -8.72
N PRO A 15 -15.59 -22.47 -9.28
CA PRO A 15 -15.76 -21.12 -9.81
C PRO A 15 -15.67 -20.04 -8.73
N ASP A 16 -15.88 -20.35 -7.45
CA ASP A 16 -15.83 -19.36 -6.37
C ASP A 16 -14.41 -19.12 -5.82
N ILE A 17 -13.47 -20.06 -6.00
CA ILE A 17 -12.06 -19.86 -5.63
C ILE A 17 -11.22 -19.44 -6.84
N SER A 18 -11.35 -20.20 -7.93
CA SER A 18 -10.47 -20.17 -9.09
C SER A 18 -11.16 -19.65 -10.35
N GLY A 19 -12.38 -19.15 -10.18
CA GLY A 19 -13.20 -18.58 -11.23
C GLY A 19 -12.50 -17.47 -11.98
N ILE A 20 -12.92 -17.28 -13.23
CA ILE A 20 -12.43 -16.19 -14.07
C ILE A 20 -12.66 -14.83 -13.40
N GLY A 21 -13.83 -14.61 -12.78
CA GLY A 21 -14.12 -13.35 -12.09
C GLY A 21 -13.20 -13.08 -10.90
N VAL A 22 -12.90 -14.10 -10.07
CA VAL A 22 -11.97 -13.97 -8.92
C VAL A 22 -10.55 -13.67 -9.41
N ARG A 23 -10.10 -14.34 -10.47
CA ARG A 23 -8.77 -14.09 -11.05
C ARG A 23 -8.67 -12.69 -11.63
N VAL A 24 -9.63 -12.31 -12.48
CA VAL A 24 -9.69 -10.98 -13.10
C VAL A 24 -9.79 -9.88 -12.03
N SER A 25 -10.60 -10.08 -10.99
CA SER A 25 -10.70 -9.11 -9.90
C SER A 25 -9.37 -8.96 -9.17
N PHE A 26 -8.67 -10.05 -8.85
CA PHE A 26 -7.35 -10.01 -8.23
C PHE A 26 -6.30 -9.33 -9.13
N TYR A 27 -6.30 -9.62 -10.43
CA TYR A 27 -5.41 -8.98 -11.40
C TYR A 27 -5.64 -7.47 -11.42
N LEU A 28 -6.90 -7.05 -11.59
CA LEU A 28 -7.26 -5.63 -11.62
C LEU A 28 -6.95 -4.95 -10.29
N GLN A 29 -7.31 -5.55 -9.16
CA GLN A 29 -7.08 -4.96 -7.84
C GLN A 29 -5.59 -4.78 -7.57
N THR A 30 -4.75 -5.77 -7.90
CA THR A 30 -3.30 -5.68 -7.75
C THR A 30 -2.72 -4.57 -8.62
N PHE A 31 -3.16 -4.48 -9.87
CA PHE A 31 -2.67 -3.48 -10.82
C PHE A 31 -3.09 -2.06 -10.41
N LEU A 32 -4.37 -1.88 -10.08
CA LEU A 32 -4.92 -0.59 -9.65
C LEU A 32 -4.30 -0.13 -8.33
N LEU A 33 -4.03 -1.02 -7.38
CA LEU A 33 -3.38 -0.67 -6.12
C LEU A 33 -2.01 -0.02 -6.35
N VAL A 34 -1.18 -0.59 -7.23
CA VAL A 34 0.16 -0.03 -7.50
C VAL A 34 0.05 1.35 -8.16
N ILE A 35 -0.89 1.53 -9.09
CA ILE A 35 -1.15 2.84 -9.70
C ILE A 35 -1.66 3.85 -8.65
N LEU A 36 -2.58 3.43 -7.80
CA LEU A 36 -3.18 4.26 -6.77
C LEU A 36 -2.11 4.74 -5.79
N VAL A 37 -1.28 3.84 -5.28
CA VAL A 37 -0.22 4.20 -4.33
C VAL A 37 0.82 5.12 -4.95
N ASP A 38 1.06 5.02 -6.26
CA ASP A 38 1.93 5.96 -6.95
C ASP A 38 1.29 7.36 -7.14
N ARG A 39 -0.04 7.45 -7.22
CA ARG A 39 -0.73 8.73 -7.52
C ARG A 39 -1.32 9.42 -6.30
N SER A 40 -1.88 8.67 -5.37
CA SER A 40 -2.51 9.15 -4.14
C SER A 40 -1.98 8.34 -2.95
N TRP A 41 -0.96 8.87 -2.27
CA TRP A 41 -0.47 8.29 -1.02
C TRP A 41 -1.44 8.50 0.15
N GLU A 42 -2.34 9.48 0.04
CA GLU A 42 -3.35 9.79 1.08
C GLU A 42 -4.44 8.69 1.11
N ASP A 43 -4.87 8.21 -0.07
CA ASP A 43 -5.86 7.13 -0.18
C ASP A 43 -5.25 5.72 -0.12
N ALA A 44 -3.93 5.61 -0.31
CA ALA A 44 -3.20 4.35 -0.37
C ALA A 44 -3.45 3.42 0.83
N PRO A 45 -3.49 3.88 2.11
CA PRO A 45 -3.70 2.99 3.25
C PRO A 45 -5.02 2.23 3.20
N ILE A 46 -6.09 2.87 2.73
CA ILE A 46 -7.42 2.26 2.65
C ILE A 46 -7.43 1.18 1.58
N ALA A 47 -6.96 1.51 0.36
CA ALA A 47 -6.87 0.55 -0.73
C ALA A 47 -5.96 -0.64 -0.38
N LEU A 48 -4.85 -0.38 0.31
CA LEU A 48 -3.92 -1.40 0.77
C LEU A 48 -4.55 -2.32 1.82
N TRP A 49 -5.31 -1.78 2.78
CA TRP A 49 -6.06 -2.60 3.74
C TRP A 49 -7.10 -3.50 3.08
N THR A 50 -7.87 -2.97 2.13
CA THR A 50 -8.84 -3.76 1.35
C THR A 50 -8.13 -4.87 0.59
N PHE A 51 -6.96 -4.59 0.01
CA PHE A 51 -6.18 -5.59 -0.70
C PHE A 51 -5.61 -6.68 0.21
N ILE A 52 -5.07 -6.30 1.37
CA ILE A 52 -4.60 -7.24 2.39
C ILE A 52 -5.76 -8.12 2.88
N ALA A 53 -6.92 -7.52 3.17
CA ALA A 53 -8.09 -8.24 3.64
C ALA A 53 -8.64 -9.23 2.60
N THR A 54 -8.68 -8.84 1.32
CA THR A 54 -9.13 -9.72 0.22
C THR A 54 -8.14 -10.87 -0.03
N SER A 55 -6.84 -10.59 -0.05
CA SER A 55 -5.81 -11.63 -0.16
C SER A 55 -5.82 -12.60 1.02
N PHE A 56 -5.98 -12.09 2.24
CA PHE A 56 -6.11 -12.90 3.44
C PHE A 56 -7.40 -13.73 3.44
N GLY A 57 -8.52 -13.13 3.02
CA GLY A 57 -9.80 -13.81 2.84
C GLY A 57 -9.73 -14.96 1.85
N LEU A 58 -9.07 -14.77 0.69
CA LEU A 58 -8.83 -15.84 -0.29
C LEU A 58 -8.00 -16.99 0.31
N THR A 59 -6.98 -16.64 1.11
CA THR A 59 -6.12 -17.61 1.78
C THR A 59 -6.92 -18.43 2.82
N ILE A 60 -7.75 -17.77 3.63
CA ILE A 60 -8.64 -18.44 4.59
C ILE A 60 -9.67 -19.30 3.87
N ALA A 61 -10.33 -18.79 2.83
CA ALA A 61 -11.31 -19.54 2.07
C ALA A 61 -10.72 -20.84 1.51
N THR A 62 -9.46 -20.79 1.06
CA THR A 62 -8.71 -21.96 0.60
C THR A 62 -8.45 -22.97 1.72
N ILE A 63 -8.06 -22.50 2.91
CA ILE A 63 -7.85 -23.36 4.08
C ILE A 63 -9.16 -24.00 4.54
N VAL A 64 -10.22 -23.20 4.67
CA VAL A 64 -11.55 -23.68 5.06
C VAL A 64 -12.04 -24.71 4.05
N GLN A 65 -11.91 -24.43 2.76
CA GLN A 65 -12.35 -25.37 1.73
C GLN A 65 -11.52 -26.65 1.70
N TYR A 66 -10.21 -26.56 1.98
CA TYR A 66 -9.37 -27.74 2.18
C TYR A 66 -9.85 -28.61 3.34
N GLN A 67 -10.35 -28.00 4.43
CA GLN A 67 -10.88 -28.74 5.59
C GLN A 67 -12.31 -29.25 5.39
N SER A 68 -13.20 -28.44 4.83
CA SER A 68 -14.63 -28.74 4.71
C SER A 68 -14.96 -29.67 3.55
N SER A 69 -14.11 -29.73 2.52
CA SER A 69 -14.33 -30.57 1.36
C SER A 69 -13.01 -31.14 0.87
N PRO A 70 -12.83 -32.47 0.88
CA PRO A 70 -11.61 -33.09 0.34
C PRO A 70 -11.47 -32.89 -1.18
N GLN A 71 -12.38 -32.13 -1.80
CA GLN A 71 -12.40 -31.80 -3.22
C GLN A 71 -11.37 -30.73 -3.63
N LEU A 72 -10.69 -30.06 -2.69
CA LEU A 72 -9.67 -29.08 -3.08
C LEU A 72 -8.47 -29.79 -3.70
N THR A 73 -8.30 -29.63 -5.00
CA THR A 73 -7.24 -30.30 -5.76
C THR A 73 -5.94 -29.50 -5.70
N LEU A 74 -4.80 -30.17 -5.89
CA LEU A 74 -3.48 -29.50 -5.95
C LEU A 74 -3.47 -28.40 -7.03
N PHE A 75 -4.21 -28.61 -8.11
CA PHE A 75 -4.37 -27.63 -9.17
C PHE A 75 -5.01 -26.31 -8.68
N GLN A 76 -6.11 -26.39 -7.92
CA GLN A 76 -6.74 -25.22 -7.32
C GLN A 76 -5.81 -24.54 -6.30
N GLY A 77 -5.11 -25.33 -5.49
CA GLY A 77 -4.09 -24.82 -4.57
C GLY A 77 -2.98 -24.03 -5.29
N LEU A 78 -2.45 -24.56 -6.38
CA LEU A 78 -1.42 -23.90 -7.20
C LEU A 78 -1.93 -22.58 -7.80
N GLN A 79 -3.18 -22.52 -8.24
CA GLN A 79 -3.79 -21.30 -8.75
C GLN A 79 -3.93 -20.23 -7.67
N VAL A 80 -4.46 -20.61 -6.50
CA VAL A 80 -4.54 -19.69 -5.35
C VAL A 80 -3.14 -19.22 -4.96
N SER A 81 -2.16 -20.13 -4.92
CA SER A 81 -0.77 -19.78 -4.60
C SER A 81 -0.22 -18.75 -5.60
N ASN A 82 -0.46 -18.90 -6.90
CA ASN A 82 -0.06 -17.91 -7.90
C ASN A 82 -0.72 -16.54 -7.68
N LEU A 83 -2.02 -16.50 -7.37
CA LEU A 83 -2.74 -15.25 -7.05
C LEU A 83 -2.21 -14.58 -5.78
N VAL A 84 -1.94 -15.38 -4.76
CA VAL A 84 -1.35 -14.93 -3.49
C VAL A 84 0.05 -14.38 -3.70
N TRP A 85 0.87 -15.02 -4.53
CA TRP A 85 2.20 -14.53 -4.91
C TRP A 85 2.13 -13.18 -5.62
N LEU A 86 1.22 -13.05 -6.58
CA LEU A 86 0.96 -11.79 -7.26
C LEU A 86 0.55 -10.70 -6.25
N ALA A 87 -0.30 -11.05 -5.28
CA ALA A 87 -0.74 -10.12 -4.25
C ALA A 87 0.38 -9.70 -3.28
N ASN A 88 1.22 -10.65 -2.85
CA ASN A 88 2.37 -10.35 -2.02
C ASN A 88 3.35 -9.42 -2.75
N PHE A 89 3.59 -9.67 -4.04
CA PHE A 89 4.46 -8.82 -4.86
C PHE A 89 3.88 -7.41 -5.03
N GLY A 90 2.59 -7.29 -5.36
CA GLY A 90 1.91 -6.00 -5.47
C GLY A 90 1.93 -5.21 -4.16
N THR A 91 1.72 -5.88 -3.02
CA THR A 91 1.80 -5.29 -1.68
C THR A 91 3.20 -4.76 -1.38
N PHE A 92 4.24 -5.53 -1.74
CA PHE A 92 5.63 -5.11 -1.57
C PHE A 92 5.96 -3.85 -2.39
N VAL A 93 5.58 -3.82 -3.67
CA VAL A 93 5.80 -2.66 -4.56
C VAL A 93 5.00 -1.44 -4.10
N ALA A 94 3.76 -1.64 -3.65
CA ALA A 94 2.94 -0.59 -3.06
C ALA A 94 3.61 -0.01 -1.81
N LEU A 95 4.02 -0.85 -0.85
CA LEU A 95 4.70 -0.38 0.37
C LEU A 95 6.03 0.34 0.09
N ALA A 96 6.82 -0.14 -0.87
CA ALA A 96 8.05 0.51 -1.29
C ALA A 96 7.78 1.91 -1.89
N SER A 97 6.76 2.00 -2.75
CA SER A 97 6.34 3.26 -3.36
C SER A 97 5.79 4.24 -2.32
N TYR A 98 4.94 3.75 -1.41
CA TYR A 98 4.39 4.50 -0.29
C TYR A 98 5.49 5.05 0.63
N SER A 99 6.43 4.20 1.04
CA SER A 99 7.57 4.58 1.90
C SER A 99 8.39 5.71 1.27
N ARG A 100 8.66 5.63 -0.04
CA ARG A 100 9.40 6.66 -0.78
C ARG A 100 8.65 7.99 -0.82
N GLN A 101 7.35 7.96 -1.11
CA GLN A 101 6.55 9.19 -1.18
C GLN A 101 6.42 9.84 0.19
N LYS A 102 6.22 9.04 1.23
CA LYS A 102 6.18 9.53 2.60
C LYS A 102 7.51 10.16 3.03
N ALA A 103 8.65 9.55 2.70
CA ALA A 103 9.96 10.13 2.98
C ALA A 103 10.17 11.51 2.32
N ALA A 104 9.50 11.77 1.19
CA ALA A 104 9.52 13.08 0.54
C ALA A 104 8.55 14.10 1.19
N SER A 105 7.50 13.64 1.86
CA SER A 105 6.49 14.46 2.55
C SER A 105 6.89 14.67 4.02
N GLN A 106 7.75 15.64 4.30
CA GLN A 106 8.25 15.96 5.65
C GLN A 106 7.19 16.36 6.70
N LYS A 107 5.89 16.39 6.38
CA LYS A 107 4.88 17.10 7.19
C LYS A 107 4.04 16.24 8.14
N GLU A 108 4.06 14.91 8.05
CA GLU A 108 3.08 14.09 8.77
C GLU A 108 3.64 13.37 10.02
N PRO A 109 2.93 13.42 11.17
CA PRO A 109 3.31 12.73 12.39
C PRO A 109 3.32 11.21 12.22
N HIS A 110 4.35 10.56 12.78
CA HIS A 110 4.73 9.19 12.47
C HIS A 110 3.76 8.06 12.89
N GLY A 111 2.62 8.33 13.52
CA GLY A 111 1.89 7.33 14.33
C GLY A 111 1.02 6.29 13.62
N ALA A 112 0.26 6.66 12.58
CA ALA A 112 -0.82 5.83 12.05
C ALA A 112 -0.35 4.67 11.15
N ASP A 113 0.79 4.81 10.47
CA ASP A 113 1.15 3.94 9.35
C ASP A 113 1.71 2.58 9.77
N TYR A 114 2.06 2.41 11.04
CA TYR A 114 2.60 1.14 11.52
C TYR A 114 1.59 0.01 11.46
N LYS A 115 0.29 0.32 11.60
CA LYS A 115 -0.76 -0.71 11.57
C LYS A 115 -0.86 -1.35 10.19
N VAL A 116 -0.83 -0.55 9.13
CA VAL A 116 -0.92 -1.02 7.74
C VAL A 116 0.30 -1.87 7.40
N LYS A 117 1.50 -1.39 7.74
CA LYS A 117 2.76 -2.10 7.50
C LYS A 117 2.80 -3.44 8.23
N PHE A 118 2.40 -3.46 9.50
CA PHE A 118 2.33 -4.68 10.29
C PHE A 118 1.29 -5.67 9.75
N GLY A 119 0.11 -5.19 9.36
CA GLY A 119 -0.93 -6.02 8.73
C GLY A 119 -0.43 -6.69 7.45
N ALA A 120 0.25 -5.92 6.58
CA ALA A 120 0.87 -6.46 5.37
C ALA A 120 1.93 -7.52 5.68
N MET A 121 2.77 -7.30 6.70
CA MET A 121 3.79 -8.26 7.13
C MET A 121 3.19 -9.57 7.61
N VAL A 122 2.17 -9.51 8.46
CA VAL A 122 1.49 -10.71 8.98
C VAL A 122 0.82 -11.47 7.85
N GLN A 123 0.09 -10.79 6.96
CA GLN A 123 -0.58 -11.43 5.83
C GLN A 123 0.45 -12.08 4.87
N THR A 124 1.56 -11.39 4.56
CA THR A 124 2.60 -11.92 3.67
C THR A 124 3.28 -13.16 4.27
N LEU A 125 3.61 -13.13 5.56
CA LEU A 125 4.21 -14.29 6.24
C LEU A 125 3.24 -15.48 6.30
N PHE A 126 1.98 -15.21 6.61
CA PHE A 126 0.94 -16.24 6.65
C PHE A 126 0.78 -16.90 5.27
N SER A 127 0.71 -16.10 4.21
CA SER A 127 0.48 -16.58 2.86
C SER A 127 1.70 -17.30 2.26
N MET A 128 2.91 -16.86 2.59
CA MET A 128 4.15 -17.58 2.32
C MET A 128 4.22 -18.91 3.05
N GLY A 129 3.84 -18.94 4.34
CA GLY A 129 3.77 -20.17 5.14
C GLY A 129 2.81 -21.21 4.54
N LEU A 130 1.62 -20.77 4.12
CA LEU A 130 0.67 -21.66 3.44
C LEU A 130 1.24 -22.18 2.12
N THR A 131 1.93 -21.33 1.36
CA THR A 131 2.54 -21.75 0.09
C THR A 131 3.63 -22.80 0.30
N ILE A 132 4.50 -22.62 1.31
CA ILE A 132 5.51 -23.62 1.68
C ILE A 132 4.83 -24.92 2.11
N TYR A 133 3.79 -24.85 2.95
CA TYR A 133 3.03 -26.02 3.39
C TYR A 133 2.39 -26.77 2.21
N MET A 134 1.79 -26.05 1.26
CA MET A 134 1.20 -26.64 0.06
C MET A 134 2.25 -27.36 -0.79
N TRP A 135 3.41 -26.73 -1.04
CA TRP A 135 4.50 -27.37 -1.77
C TRP A 135 5.09 -28.57 -1.02
N TRP A 136 5.22 -28.47 0.31
CA TRP A 136 5.69 -29.55 1.15
C TRP A 136 4.79 -30.79 1.05
N THR A 137 3.47 -30.57 1.11
CA THR A 137 2.43 -31.61 1.09
C THR A 137 1.94 -31.98 -0.29
N ALA A 138 2.55 -31.47 -1.37
CA ALA A 138 2.06 -31.62 -2.75
C ALA A 138 1.77 -33.08 -3.17
N ASP A 139 2.54 -34.04 -2.67
CA ASP A 139 2.37 -35.47 -3.02
C ASP A 139 1.07 -36.07 -2.44
N THR A 140 0.65 -35.58 -1.27
CA THR A 140 -0.56 -36.05 -0.55
C THR A 140 -1.69 -35.02 -0.60
N PHE A 141 -1.55 -33.96 -1.40
CA PHE A 141 -2.48 -32.85 -1.40
C PHE A 141 -3.76 -33.17 -2.19
N GLY A 142 -4.91 -33.08 -1.50
CA GLY A 142 -6.24 -33.28 -2.06
C GLY A 142 -6.77 -34.72 -1.98
N SER A 143 -8.02 -34.95 -2.39
CA SER A 143 -8.70 -36.26 -2.32
C SER A 143 -8.13 -37.35 -3.22
N MET A 144 -7.47 -36.97 -4.31
CA MET A 144 -7.01 -37.91 -5.34
C MET A 144 -5.51 -37.75 -5.63
N PRO A 145 -4.63 -38.14 -4.69
CA PRO A 145 -3.18 -38.05 -4.89
C PRO A 145 -2.68 -38.90 -6.06
N LYS A 146 -3.48 -39.88 -6.53
CA LYS A 146 -3.14 -40.65 -7.73
C LYS A 146 -3.15 -39.81 -9.01
N CYS A 147 -3.92 -38.72 -9.08
CA CYS A 147 -4.03 -37.89 -10.28
C CYS A 147 -3.06 -36.70 -10.29
N SER A 148 -2.34 -36.42 -9.19
CA SER A 148 -1.50 -35.22 -9.08
C SER A 148 -0.27 -35.26 -10.00
N HIS A 149 0.17 -36.44 -10.46
CA HIS A 149 1.27 -36.58 -11.42
C HIS A 149 0.93 -36.05 -12.83
N LEU A 150 -0.36 -35.91 -13.15
CA LEU A 150 -0.82 -35.36 -14.43
C LEU A 150 -0.75 -33.83 -14.49
N ILE A 151 -0.63 -33.19 -13.33
CA ILE A 151 -0.59 -31.73 -13.25
C ILE A 151 0.78 -31.25 -13.68
N ASN A 152 0.78 -30.37 -14.68
CA ASN A 152 1.98 -29.66 -15.10
C ASN A 152 1.96 -28.25 -14.52
N TYR A 153 2.99 -27.89 -13.76
CA TYR A 153 3.26 -26.54 -13.31
C TYR A 153 4.01 -25.75 -14.40
N MET A 154 3.73 -24.45 -14.50
CA MET A 154 4.31 -23.57 -15.51
C MET A 154 5.31 -22.62 -14.85
N VAL A 155 6.60 -22.82 -15.13
CA VAL A 155 7.69 -21.98 -14.63
C VAL A 155 8.33 -21.30 -15.82
N PHE A 156 8.24 -19.97 -15.93
CA PHE A 156 8.80 -19.22 -17.09
C PHE A 156 8.36 -19.78 -18.46
N ALA A 157 7.09 -20.13 -18.60
CA ALA A 157 6.52 -20.79 -19.79
C ALA A 157 7.08 -22.19 -20.12
N ILE A 158 7.94 -22.75 -19.26
CA ILE A 158 8.41 -24.13 -19.34
C ILE A 158 7.45 -25.02 -18.55
N LYS A 159 7.08 -26.14 -19.17
CA LYS A 159 6.26 -27.18 -18.54
C LYS A 159 7.13 -28.03 -17.63
N VAL A 160 6.76 -28.11 -16.36
CA VAL A 160 7.45 -28.94 -15.38
C VAL A 160 6.40 -29.77 -14.65
N PRO A 161 6.59 -31.09 -14.46
CA PRO A 161 5.65 -31.87 -13.65
C PRO A 161 5.58 -31.29 -12.24
N ALA A 162 4.36 -31.07 -11.75
CA ALA A 162 4.14 -30.45 -10.44
C ALA A 162 4.73 -31.34 -9.32
N LEU A 163 4.55 -32.65 -9.44
CA LEU A 163 5.27 -33.63 -8.64
C LEU A 163 6.69 -33.84 -9.19
N GLY A 164 7.70 -33.80 -8.32
CA GLY A 164 9.10 -33.92 -8.71
C GLY A 164 9.77 -32.55 -8.87
N ALA A 165 10.19 -32.21 -10.09
CA ALA A 165 10.97 -31.00 -10.34
C ALA A 165 10.20 -29.72 -9.96
N GLY A 166 8.89 -29.64 -10.25
CA GLY A 166 8.05 -28.51 -9.88
C GLY A 166 8.00 -28.29 -8.37
N LYS A 167 7.82 -29.37 -7.59
CA LYS A 167 7.85 -29.36 -6.12
C LYS A 167 9.19 -28.82 -5.59
N ILE A 168 10.30 -29.33 -6.09
CA ILE A 168 11.64 -28.92 -5.62
C ILE A 168 11.88 -27.43 -5.94
N ILE A 169 11.57 -27.01 -7.16
CA ILE A 169 11.71 -25.61 -7.60
C ILE A 169 10.81 -24.71 -6.76
N GLY A 170 9.53 -25.06 -6.61
CA GLY A 170 8.55 -24.29 -5.85
C GLY A 170 8.90 -24.16 -4.37
N LEU A 171 9.30 -25.25 -3.72
CA LEU A 171 9.73 -25.26 -2.32
C LEU A 171 10.99 -24.44 -2.11
N THR A 172 11.98 -24.60 -3.00
CA THR A 172 13.26 -23.88 -2.92
C THR A 172 13.06 -22.38 -3.15
N ALA A 173 12.35 -22.00 -4.21
CA ALA A 173 12.06 -20.61 -4.52
C ALA A 173 11.24 -19.93 -3.42
N SER A 174 10.16 -20.58 -2.94
CA SER A 174 9.34 -20.04 -1.85
C SER A 174 10.13 -19.89 -0.55
N THR A 175 10.93 -20.89 -0.18
CA THR A 175 11.75 -20.84 1.05
C THR A 175 12.80 -19.73 0.99
N ILE A 176 13.53 -19.60 -0.13
CA ILE A 176 14.52 -18.53 -0.33
C ILE A 176 13.85 -17.15 -0.22
N LEU A 177 12.72 -16.96 -0.89
CA LEU A 177 11.97 -15.70 -0.86
C LEU A 177 11.41 -15.39 0.54
N THR A 178 10.94 -16.40 1.27
CA THR A 178 10.49 -16.23 2.66
C THR A 178 11.63 -15.85 3.58
N ILE A 179 12.80 -16.50 3.47
CA ILE A 179 13.98 -16.13 4.27
C ILE A 179 14.40 -14.69 3.96
N ALA A 180 14.51 -14.34 2.67
CA ALA A 180 14.86 -12.98 2.25
C ALA A 180 13.85 -11.95 2.80
N TYR A 181 12.55 -12.25 2.72
CA TYR A 181 11.50 -11.39 3.26
C TYR A 181 11.59 -11.22 4.77
N VAL A 182 11.81 -12.30 5.52
CA VAL A 182 11.98 -12.28 6.97
C VAL A 182 13.21 -11.44 7.34
N VAL A 183 14.33 -11.59 6.64
CA VAL A 183 15.55 -10.80 6.89
C VAL A 183 15.31 -9.31 6.66
N ILE A 184 14.69 -8.94 5.53
CA ILE A 184 14.34 -7.54 5.23
C ILE A 184 13.39 -6.97 6.29
N THR A 185 12.35 -7.72 6.65
CA THR A 185 11.37 -7.32 7.65
C THR A 185 11.99 -7.13 9.03
N LEU A 186 12.85 -8.06 9.46
CA LEU A 186 13.58 -7.95 10.73
C LEU A 186 14.56 -6.77 10.71
N HIS A 187 15.23 -6.52 9.58
CA HIS A 187 16.10 -5.36 9.42
C HIS A 187 15.33 -4.04 9.58
N GLU A 188 14.19 -3.91 8.89
CA GLU A 188 13.33 -2.72 9.03
C GLU A 188 12.77 -2.56 10.44
N LEU A 189 12.32 -3.65 11.07
CA LEU A 189 11.80 -3.63 12.43
C LEU A 189 12.88 -3.23 13.45
N ARG A 190 14.13 -3.71 13.27
CA ARG A 190 15.29 -3.31 14.08
C ARG A 190 15.63 -1.84 13.88
N SER A 191 15.70 -1.38 12.63
CA SER A 191 15.93 0.04 12.31
C SER A 191 14.86 0.91 12.97
N TYR A 192 13.60 0.50 12.90
CA TYR A 192 12.49 1.21 13.53
C TYR A 192 12.59 1.25 15.06
N ARG A 193 12.87 0.10 15.70
CA ARG A 193 13.07 0.04 17.17
C ARG A 193 14.22 0.94 17.61
N LYS A 194 15.31 0.99 16.84
CA LYS A 194 16.46 1.86 17.11
C LYS A 194 16.07 3.34 17.07
N SER A 195 15.43 3.80 15.99
CA SER A 195 14.97 5.21 15.88
C SER A 195 13.96 5.58 16.96
N ARG A 196 13.09 4.64 17.38
CA ARG A 196 12.15 4.89 18.48
C ARG A 196 12.86 5.04 19.82
N LYS A 197 13.95 4.30 20.05
CA LYS A 197 14.77 4.43 21.26
C LYS A 197 15.46 5.80 21.29
N GLU A 198 16.09 6.19 20.19
CA GLU A 198 16.76 7.50 20.07
C GLU A 198 15.78 8.68 20.29
N ASN A 199 14.55 8.60 19.78
CA ASN A 199 13.54 9.63 20.02
C ASN A 199 13.03 9.67 21.47
N LYS A 200 13.03 8.54 22.18
CA LYS A 200 12.67 8.51 23.61
C LYS A 200 13.79 9.10 24.47
N ASP A 201 15.04 8.79 24.15
CA ASP A 201 16.20 9.28 24.89
C ASP A 201 16.44 10.78 24.60
N GLY A 202 16.19 11.23 23.37
CA GLY A 202 16.29 12.65 22.96
C GLY A 202 15.14 13.55 23.45
N ALA A 203 14.02 12.96 23.89
CA ALA A 203 12.93 13.70 24.54
C ALA A 203 13.18 13.89 26.05
N MET A 204 14.44 13.76 26.51
CA MET A 204 14.82 14.14 27.87
C MET A 204 14.28 15.54 28.13
N PRO A 205 13.50 15.74 29.22
CA PRO A 205 12.89 17.02 29.51
C PRO A 205 14.00 18.07 29.50
N SER A 206 13.93 18.99 28.53
CA SER A 206 14.82 20.16 28.49
C SER A 206 14.89 20.69 29.91
N PRO A 207 16.08 20.81 30.52
CA PRO A 207 16.24 21.14 31.92
C PRO A 207 15.36 22.35 32.19
N THR A 208 14.33 22.13 32.97
CA THR A 208 13.36 23.14 33.35
C THR A 208 14.15 24.31 33.88
N HIS A 209 14.19 25.42 33.12
CA HIS A 209 14.69 26.68 33.64
C HIS A 209 13.99 26.91 34.99
N PRO A 210 14.74 27.18 36.07
CA PRO A 210 14.15 27.38 37.38
C PRO A 210 13.07 28.45 37.25
N LYS A 211 11.83 28.06 37.56
CA LYS A 211 10.68 28.96 37.56
C LYS A 211 11.04 30.13 38.47
N SER A 212 11.17 31.32 37.88
CA SER A 212 11.21 32.57 38.63
C SER A 212 9.99 32.62 39.55
N PRO A 213 10.15 32.96 40.85
CA PRO A 213 9.07 32.92 41.84
C PRO A 213 7.92 33.84 41.41
N LYS A 214 6.80 33.23 40.99
CA LYS A 214 5.54 33.95 40.80
C LYS A 214 5.00 34.36 42.16
N ALA A 215 4.84 35.66 42.34
CA ALA A 215 4.19 36.27 43.50
C ALA A 215 2.79 35.67 43.71
N VAL A 216 2.49 35.38 44.97
CA VAL A 216 1.23 34.84 45.47
C VAL A 216 0.17 35.93 45.40
N SER A 217 -0.80 35.79 44.51
CA SER A 217 -2.07 36.54 44.57
C SER A 217 -3.18 35.58 44.97
N SER A 218 -3.57 35.67 46.23
CA SER A 218 -4.71 35.01 46.86
C SER A 218 -6.03 35.59 46.33
N SER A 219 -6.88 34.75 45.74
CA SER A 219 -8.30 35.07 45.58
C SER A 219 -9.18 33.85 45.84
N THR A 220 -10.08 34.05 46.78
CA THR A 220 -11.01 33.17 47.46
C THR A 220 -12.12 32.58 46.58
N SER A 221 -12.51 31.36 46.97
CA SER A 221 -13.62 30.47 46.59
C SER A 221 -14.98 31.06 46.16
N VAL A 222 -15.71 30.32 45.30
CA VAL A 222 -17.12 29.88 45.49
C VAL A 222 -17.39 28.59 44.66
N PRO A 223 -18.08 27.56 45.17
CA PRO A 223 -18.63 26.47 44.36
C PRO A 223 -20.09 26.76 43.99
N THR A 224 -20.45 26.63 42.71
CA THR A 224 -21.86 26.66 42.28
C THR A 224 -22.20 25.38 41.54
N ILE A 225 -23.09 24.61 42.17
CA ILE A 225 -23.79 23.46 41.61
C ILE A 225 -24.94 24.01 40.76
N SER A 226 -25.04 23.58 39.50
CA SER A 226 -26.26 23.74 38.71
C SER A 226 -26.39 22.59 37.73
N ASN A 227 -27.34 21.70 38.02
CA ASN A 227 -27.99 20.86 37.03
C ASN A 227 -28.76 21.77 36.06
N ASP A 228 -28.71 21.52 34.75
CA ASP A 228 -29.93 21.62 33.96
C ASP A 228 -29.85 20.91 32.61
N HIS A 229 -30.94 20.20 32.34
CA HIS A 229 -31.33 19.63 31.05
C HIS A 229 -31.71 20.75 30.07
N SER A 230 -31.23 20.70 28.83
CA SER A 230 -32.01 21.25 27.71
C SER A 230 -31.62 20.67 26.34
N LEU A 231 -32.67 20.52 25.54
CA LEU A 231 -32.83 19.94 24.20
C LEU A 231 -32.13 20.73 23.06
N PRO A 232 -32.03 20.17 21.85
CA PRO A 232 -31.22 20.71 20.75
C PRO A 232 -31.91 21.88 20.03
N ARG A 233 -31.13 22.92 19.70
CA ARG A 233 -31.57 24.08 18.91
C ARG A 233 -30.89 24.07 17.52
N PRO A 234 -31.55 24.55 16.45
CA PRO A 234 -31.11 24.35 15.07
C PRO A 234 -30.02 25.35 14.64
N VAL A 235 -29.14 24.88 13.77
CA VAL A 235 -28.04 25.65 13.18
C VAL A 235 -28.59 26.56 12.07
N HIS A 236 -28.65 27.85 12.34
CA HIS A 236 -28.83 28.89 11.32
C HIS A 236 -27.49 29.27 10.69
N SER A 237 -27.54 29.43 9.37
CA SER A 237 -26.51 29.92 8.46
C SER A 237 -25.87 31.24 8.90
N ALA A 238 -24.54 31.27 8.99
CA ALA A 238 -23.76 32.49 9.13
C ALA A 238 -23.14 32.87 7.77
N ALA A 239 -23.64 33.96 7.21
CA ALA A 239 -23.06 34.66 6.08
C ALA A 239 -21.75 35.33 6.49
N TYR A 240 -20.71 35.13 5.66
CA TYR A 240 -19.36 35.65 5.88
C TYR A 240 -19.28 37.10 5.36
N HIS A 241 -19.32 38.08 6.26
CA HIS A 241 -18.91 39.46 5.96
C HIS A 241 -17.38 39.59 6.02
N LYS A 242 -16.77 40.03 4.92
CA LYS A 242 -15.35 40.45 4.88
C LYS A 242 -15.25 41.94 5.24
N PRO A 243 -14.43 42.33 6.23
CA PRO A 243 -14.08 43.73 6.41
C PRO A 243 -12.95 44.14 5.45
N VAL A 244 -13.17 45.25 4.76
CA VAL A 244 -12.18 45.98 3.95
C VAL A 244 -11.20 46.65 4.91
N ARG A 245 -9.93 46.23 4.88
CA ARG A 245 -8.85 46.84 5.67
C ARG A 245 -8.03 47.78 4.78
N SER A 246 -8.26 49.07 4.98
CA SER A 246 -7.45 50.18 4.46
C SER A 246 -6.05 50.13 5.07
N TRP A 247 -5.02 50.19 4.22
CA TRP A 247 -3.62 50.27 4.65
C TRP A 247 -3.16 51.73 4.53
N HIS A 248 -2.87 52.35 5.67
CA HIS A 248 -2.07 53.57 5.74
C HIS A 248 -0.59 53.22 5.71
N MET A 249 0.15 53.85 4.79
CA MET A 249 1.61 53.87 4.78
C MET A 249 2.15 54.90 5.77
N PRO A 250 3.21 54.60 6.54
CA PRO A 250 4.02 55.62 7.18
C PRO A 250 5.18 56.10 6.27
N PRO A 251 5.68 57.33 6.50
CA PRO A 251 6.64 58.00 5.63
C PRO A 251 8.09 57.53 5.83
N GLN A 252 8.86 57.67 4.77
CA GLN A 252 10.30 57.40 4.68
C GLN A 252 11.11 58.38 5.54
N SER A 253 12.16 57.86 6.19
CA SER A 253 13.24 58.66 6.78
C SER A 253 14.54 58.41 6.00
N PRO A 254 15.31 59.45 5.63
CA PRO A 254 16.62 59.34 5.02
C PRO A 254 17.72 59.32 6.10
N GLY A 255 18.68 58.41 6.00
CA GLY A 255 19.81 58.35 6.92
C GLY A 255 20.92 57.43 6.41
N ASP A 256 21.95 58.07 5.88
CA ASP A 256 23.21 57.51 5.41
C ASP A 256 23.92 56.62 6.43
N THR A 257 24.52 55.51 5.99
CA THR A 257 25.98 55.32 6.13
C THR A 257 26.50 54.15 5.30
N SER A 258 27.55 54.46 4.55
CA SER A 258 28.37 53.57 3.74
C SER A 258 29.02 52.45 4.55
N SER A 259 28.84 51.21 4.10
CA SER A 259 29.82 50.14 4.30
C SER A 259 29.83 49.27 3.06
N GLN A 260 30.84 49.51 2.22
CA GLN A 260 31.14 48.74 1.03
C GLN A 260 31.60 47.35 1.44
N VAL A 261 30.73 46.35 1.25
CA VAL A 261 31.09 44.94 1.32
C VAL A 261 31.53 44.48 -0.07
N PRO A 262 32.63 43.71 -0.22
CA PRO A 262 33.19 43.37 -1.52
C PRO A 262 32.19 42.55 -2.35
N HIS A 263 31.83 43.07 -3.52
CA HIS A 263 31.04 42.36 -4.52
C HIS A 263 31.83 41.16 -5.05
N SER A 264 31.55 39.97 -4.49
CA SER A 264 32.00 38.72 -5.07
C SER A 264 31.25 38.51 -6.40
N THR A 265 31.98 38.63 -7.50
CA THR A 265 31.52 38.29 -8.85
C THR A 265 31.21 36.80 -8.90
N HIS A 266 29.96 36.44 -8.54
CA HIS A 266 29.46 35.08 -8.64
C HIS A 266 29.45 34.68 -10.12
N LYS A 267 30.48 33.93 -10.53
CA LYS A 267 30.55 33.24 -11.82
C LYS A 267 29.24 32.50 -12.03
N HIS A 268 28.43 32.99 -12.97
CA HIS A 268 27.19 32.36 -13.38
C HIS A 268 27.50 30.96 -13.92
N ARG A 269 27.37 29.97 -13.04
CA ARG A 269 27.54 28.55 -13.37
C ARG A 269 26.59 28.25 -14.53
N PRO A 270 27.10 27.74 -15.67
CA PRO A 270 26.30 27.55 -16.86
C PRO A 270 25.11 26.67 -16.51
N ARG A 271 23.93 27.20 -16.82
CA ARG A 271 22.63 26.60 -16.57
C ARG A 271 22.54 25.36 -17.44
N ARG A 272 23.10 24.23 -16.96
CA ARG A 272 23.01 22.91 -17.60
C ARG A 272 21.57 22.77 -18.06
N ARG A 273 21.36 22.66 -19.38
CA ARG A 273 20.06 22.38 -20.00
C ARG A 273 19.57 21.10 -19.34
N ARG A 274 18.71 21.25 -18.32
CA ARG A 274 18.03 20.14 -17.66
C ARG A 274 17.12 19.60 -18.73
N TRP A 275 17.55 18.51 -19.36
CA TRP A 275 16.66 17.61 -20.06
C TRP A 275 15.45 17.39 -19.16
N SER A 276 14.33 17.98 -19.55
CA SER A 276 13.06 17.90 -18.87
C SER A 276 12.44 16.55 -19.18
N TYR A 277 13.15 15.48 -18.83
CA TYR A 277 12.48 14.22 -18.53
C TYR A 277 11.86 14.44 -17.16
N GLU A 278 10.65 15.00 -17.15
CA GLU A 278 9.93 15.33 -15.92
C GLU A 278 9.58 14.07 -15.13
N VAL A 279 9.68 12.89 -15.74
CA VAL A 279 9.37 11.62 -15.10
C VAL A 279 10.58 11.14 -14.29
N ASP A 280 10.33 10.71 -13.04
CA ASP A 280 11.34 10.10 -12.20
C ASP A 280 11.82 8.78 -12.83
N PRO A 281 13.08 8.64 -13.26
CA PRO A 281 13.56 7.41 -13.89
C PRO A 281 13.41 6.20 -12.96
N MET A 282 13.48 6.42 -11.64
CA MET A 282 13.27 5.36 -10.65
C MET A 282 11.81 4.89 -10.65
N LEU A 283 10.84 5.81 -10.77
CA LEU A 283 9.44 5.45 -10.87
C LEU A 283 9.14 4.68 -12.16
N ILE A 284 9.69 5.14 -13.30
CA ILE A 284 9.55 4.41 -14.57
C ILE A 284 10.11 3.00 -14.43
N GLY A 285 11.29 2.85 -13.82
CA GLY A 285 11.89 1.54 -13.57
C GLY A 285 10.99 0.63 -12.74
N ILE A 286 10.40 1.14 -11.65
CA ILE A 286 9.45 0.39 -10.82
C ILE A 286 8.21 -0.01 -11.62
N MET A 287 7.64 0.91 -12.42
CA MET A 287 6.46 0.63 -13.24
C MET A 287 6.73 -0.43 -14.33
N ILE A 288 7.88 -0.34 -15.01
CA ILE A 288 8.27 -1.36 -16.01
C ILE A 288 8.46 -2.71 -15.33
N CYS A 289 9.21 -2.77 -14.22
CA CYS A 289 9.41 -3.99 -13.45
C CYS A 289 8.06 -4.59 -13.00
N GLN A 290 7.17 -3.75 -12.48
CA GLN A 290 5.83 -4.17 -12.07
C GLN A 290 5.04 -4.76 -13.24
N ILE A 291 5.01 -4.09 -14.40
CA ILE A 291 4.28 -4.57 -15.58
C ILE A 291 4.85 -5.90 -16.05
N CYS A 292 6.18 -6.05 -16.09
CA CYS A 292 6.83 -7.32 -16.47
C CYS A 292 6.44 -8.47 -15.53
N VAL A 293 6.53 -8.25 -14.21
CA VAL A 293 6.17 -9.27 -13.21
C VAL A 293 4.67 -9.58 -13.24
N PHE A 294 3.83 -8.56 -13.43
CA PHE A 294 2.38 -8.73 -13.58
C PHE A 294 2.03 -9.58 -14.80
N ILE A 295 2.59 -9.25 -15.97
CA ILE A 295 2.41 -10.04 -17.21
C ILE A 295 2.87 -11.47 -16.98
N TYR A 296 4.01 -11.67 -16.30
CA TYR A 296 4.52 -13.00 -15.97
C TYR A 296 3.52 -13.82 -15.14
N PHE A 297 2.98 -13.26 -14.05
CA PHE A 297 2.04 -13.99 -13.19
C PHE A 297 0.70 -14.27 -13.87
N VAL A 298 0.18 -13.31 -14.66
CA VAL A 298 -1.05 -13.51 -15.44
C VAL A 298 -0.82 -14.59 -16.49
N ALA A 299 0.25 -14.50 -17.28
CA ALA A 299 0.57 -15.49 -18.30
C ALA A 299 0.82 -16.88 -17.69
N SER A 300 1.57 -16.98 -16.59
CA SER A 300 1.79 -18.25 -15.89
C SER A 300 0.47 -18.86 -15.40
N SER A 301 -0.43 -18.06 -14.84
CA SER A 301 -1.73 -18.51 -14.35
C SER A 301 -2.66 -18.97 -15.48
N GLU A 302 -2.74 -18.22 -16.58
CA GLU A 302 -3.57 -18.60 -17.73
C GLU A 302 -2.99 -19.79 -18.51
N LEU A 303 -1.67 -19.90 -18.61
CA LEU A 303 -1.02 -21.08 -19.20
C LEU A 303 -1.24 -22.32 -18.33
N LEU A 304 -1.12 -22.19 -17.00
CA LEU A 304 -1.42 -23.27 -16.06
C LEU A 304 -2.85 -23.81 -16.29
N LEU A 305 -3.82 -22.92 -16.48
CA LEU A 305 -5.19 -23.31 -16.85
C LEU A 305 -5.28 -23.94 -18.24
N SER A 306 -4.66 -23.31 -19.24
CA SER A 306 -4.79 -23.76 -20.62
C SER A 306 -4.21 -25.15 -20.85
N TYR A 307 -3.15 -25.51 -20.12
CA TYR A 307 -2.51 -26.81 -20.25
C TYR A 307 -3.15 -27.92 -19.41
N ASN A 308 -3.91 -27.56 -18.39
CA ASN A 308 -4.62 -28.52 -17.55
C ASN A 308 -6.13 -28.47 -17.81
N LYS A 309 -6.59 -28.14 -19.03
CA LYS A 309 -8.03 -28.08 -19.36
C LYS A 309 -8.69 -29.47 -19.19
N GLY A 310 -9.35 -29.69 -18.06
CA GLY A 310 -10.38 -30.73 -17.91
C GLY A 310 -11.66 -30.35 -18.68
N ALA A 311 -12.63 -31.25 -18.76
CA ALA A 311 -13.89 -31.04 -19.50
C ALA A 311 -14.60 -29.73 -19.07
N TYR A 312 -14.38 -28.67 -19.84
CA TYR A 312 -14.64 -27.28 -19.47
C TYR A 312 -16.05 -26.84 -19.88
N SER A 313 -17.09 -27.61 -19.54
CA SER A 313 -18.47 -27.30 -19.94
C SER A 313 -19.21 -26.34 -19.00
N SER A 314 -18.70 -26.07 -17.79
CA SER A 314 -19.39 -25.24 -16.78
C SER A 314 -18.93 -23.77 -16.71
N ALA A 315 -17.99 -23.34 -17.55
CA ALA A 315 -17.34 -22.04 -17.42
C ALA A 315 -18.16 -20.82 -17.87
N GLN A 316 -19.39 -21.01 -18.36
CA GLN A 316 -20.21 -19.89 -18.83
C GLN A 316 -20.97 -19.16 -17.71
N GLN A 317 -21.20 -19.79 -16.55
CA GLN A 317 -21.96 -19.17 -15.48
C GLN A 317 -21.03 -18.54 -14.44
N MET A 318 -21.08 -17.20 -14.31
CA MET A 318 -20.41 -16.51 -13.22
C MET A 318 -21.15 -16.77 -11.91
N GLY A 319 -20.45 -17.36 -10.94
CA GLY A 319 -20.98 -17.56 -9.59
C GLY A 319 -21.12 -16.23 -8.82
N PHE A 320 -21.92 -16.23 -7.76
CA PHE A 320 -22.09 -15.06 -6.89
C PHE A 320 -20.76 -14.54 -6.33
N GLY A 321 -19.85 -15.44 -5.94
CA GLY A 321 -18.52 -15.07 -5.42
C GLY A 321 -17.67 -14.30 -6.43
N GLN A 322 -17.80 -14.63 -7.72
CA GLN A 322 -17.08 -13.92 -8.79
C GLN A 322 -17.58 -12.49 -9.00
N ILE A 323 -18.91 -12.29 -8.95
CA ILE A 323 -19.53 -10.98 -9.07
C ILE A 323 -19.14 -10.11 -7.87
N LEU A 324 -19.21 -10.68 -6.66
CA LEU A 324 -18.80 -9.99 -5.44
C LEU A 324 -17.33 -9.57 -5.51
N ALA A 325 -16.45 -10.45 -5.99
CA ALA A 325 -15.04 -10.14 -6.13
C ALA A 325 -14.79 -8.95 -7.08
N LEU A 326 -15.55 -8.86 -8.20
CA LEU A 326 -15.47 -7.71 -9.11
C LEU A 326 -16.01 -6.41 -8.48
N ILE A 327 -17.08 -6.48 -7.70
CA ILE A 327 -17.64 -5.31 -6.99
C ILE A 327 -16.60 -4.73 -6.03
N VAL A 328 -15.83 -5.58 -5.34
CA VAL A 328 -14.78 -5.13 -4.40
C VAL A 328 -13.64 -4.36 -5.09
N VAL A 329 -13.47 -4.50 -6.41
CA VAL A 329 -12.47 -3.74 -7.19
C VAL A 329 -12.94 -2.31 -7.49
N LEU A 330 -14.26 -2.07 -7.54
CA LEU A 330 -14.81 -0.77 -7.96
C LEU A 330 -14.31 0.42 -7.14
N PRO A 331 -14.24 0.39 -5.79
CA PRO A 331 -13.73 1.51 -5.01
C PRO A 331 -12.28 1.87 -5.38
N SER A 332 -11.42 0.87 -5.61
CA SER A 332 -10.03 1.10 -6.03
C SER A 332 -9.96 1.71 -7.43
N ALA A 333 -10.81 1.23 -8.36
CA ALA A 333 -10.89 1.78 -9.71
C ALA A 333 -11.35 3.24 -9.71
N LEU A 334 -12.39 3.57 -8.93
CA LEU A 334 -12.90 4.93 -8.80
C LEU A 334 -11.86 5.87 -8.17
N ALA A 335 -11.15 5.42 -7.14
CA ALA A 335 -10.06 6.18 -6.53
C ALA A 335 -8.91 6.45 -7.53
N VAL A 336 -8.52 5.45 -8.33
CA VAL A 336 -7.53 5.64 -9.41
C VAL A 336 -8.02 6.66 -10.44
N VAL A 337 -9.27 6.57 -10.88
CA VAL A 337 -9.84 7.53 -11.84
C VAL A 337 -9.89 8.95 -11.24
N GLY A 338 -10.27 9.08 -9.97
CA GLY A 338 -10.24 10.35 -9.24
C GLY A 338 -8.84 10.95 -9.19
N ALA A 339 -7.85 10.17 -8.75
CA ALA A 339 -6.45 10.58 -8.68
C ALA A 339 -5.88 10.94 -10.06
N LEU A 340 -6.26 10.20 -11.12
CA LEU A 340 -5.86 10.51 -12.49
C LEU A 340 -6.53 11.79 -13.02
N LYS A 341 -7.78 12.07 -12.66
CA LYS A 341 -8.47 13.31 -13.04
C LYS A 341 -7.88 14.52 -12.34
N GLU A 342 -7.60 14.42 -11.04
CA GLU A 342 -7.09 15.54 -10.24
C GLU A 342 -5.63 15.88 -10.57
N HIS A 343 -4.79 14.86 -10.71
CA HIS A 343 -3.36 15.06 -10.92
C HIS A 343 -2.94 15.01 -12.39
N GLY A 344 -3.81 14.49 -13.27
CA GLY A 344 -3.48 14.22 -14.66
C GLY A 344 -2.35 13.20 -14.78
N LEU A 345 -1.77 13.10 -15.98
CA LEU A 345 -0.48 12.40 -16.19
C LEU A 345 0.74 13.27 -15.85
N LYS A 346 0.53 14.50 -15.34
CA LYS A 346 1.60 15.48 -15.09
C LYS A 346 2.13 15.36 -13.65
N ARG A 347 3.45 15.45 -13.45
CA ARG A 347 4.10 15.19 -12.15
C ARG A 347 3.73 16.24 -11.09
N LEU A 348 3.36 15.79 -9.88
CA LEU A 348 3.02 16.60 -8.69
C LEU A 348 4.19 17.42 -8.09
N SER A 349 5.40 17.32 -8.66
CA SER A 349 6.66 17.64 -7.98
C SER A 349 6.93 19.11 -7.67
N LYS A 350 6.22 20.10 -8.23
CA LYS A 350 6.71 21.50 -8.17
C LYS A 350 5.75 22.58 -7.71
N ARG A 351 4.45 22.32 -7.58
CA ARG A 351 3.51 23.43 -7.31
C ARG A 351 3.58 23.96 -5.88
N LYS A 352 3.94 23.13 -4.88
CA LYS A 352 3.91 23.55 -3.46
C LYS A 352 5.15 24.31 -2.99
N LYS A 353 6.33 24.08 -3.59
CA LYS A 353 7.59 24.71 -3.14
C LYS A 353 7.75 26.16 -3.60
N ILE A 354 7.02 26.59 -4.64
CA ILE A 354 7.09 27.96 -5.16
C ILE A 354 6.19 28.90 -4.33
N ASN A 355 5.03 28.45 -3.86
CA ASN A 355 4.16 29.28 -3.02
C ASN A 355 4.69 29.44 -1.58
N ALA A 356 5.34 28.43 -1.01
CA ALA A 356 5.94 28.54 0.32
C ALA A 356 7.14 29.51 0.37
N ARG A 357 7.83 29.75 -0.75
CA ARG A 357 8.94 30.73 -0.81
C ARG A 357 8.48 32.16 -1.14
N ARG A 358 7.22 32.36 -1.54
CA ARG A 358 6.71 33.69 -1.92
C ARG A 358 6.11 34.49 -0.76
N ASN A 359 5.89 33.90 0.41
CA ASN A 359 5.41 34.63 1.60
C ASN A 359 6.13 34.20 2.91
N PRO A 360 7.42 34.50 3.09
CA PRO A 360 8.07 34.35 4.40
C PRO A 360 7.85 35.55 5.34
N ARG A 361 7.00 36.54 5.01
CA ARG A 361 7.09 37.89 5.61
C ARG A 361 5.85 38.45 6.33
N LEU A 362 4.82 37.65 6.63
CA LEU A 362 3.57 38.22 7.19
C LEU A 362 3.06 37.69 8.54
N ASP A 363 3.64 36.64 9.12
CA ASP A 363 3.11 36.07 10.38
C ASP A 363 4.15 36.07 11.51
N PHE A 364 4.54 37.26 11.99
CA PHE A 364 5.09 37.43 13.34
C PHE A 364 4.83 38.86 13.83
N THR A 365 3.55 39.19 14.03
CA THR A 365 3.15 40.32 14.87
C THR A 365 2.05 39.84 15.80
N ILE A 366 2.46 39.22 16.92
CA ILE A 366 1.60 39.05 18.08
C ILE A 366 1.51 40.44 18.71
N THR A 367 0.45 41.17 18.43
CA THR A 367 0.06 42.31 19.27
C THR A 367 -0.53 41.75 20.56
N GLU A 368 0.32 41.71 21.57
CA GLU A 368 -0.02 41.63 22.98
C GLU A 368 -0.64 42.98 23.36
N ASN A 369 -1.96 43.04 23.56
CA ASN A 369 -2.62 44.20 24.17
C ASN A 369 -3.02 43.80 25.60
N VAL A 370 -2.41 44.51 26.54
CA VAL A 370 -2.74 44.61 27.96
C VAL A 370 -3.96 45.49 28.15
#